data_AF-A0A645J888-F1
#
_entry.id   AF-A0A645J888-F1
#
_cell.length_a   1.000
_cell.length_b   1.000
_cell.length_c   1.000
_cell.angle_alpha   90.00
_cell.angle_beta   90.00
_cell.angle_gamma   90.00
#
_symmetry.space_group_name_H-M   'P 1'
#
loop_
_entity.id
_entity.type
_entity.pdbx_description
1 polymer ?
#
loop_
_entity_poly.entity_id
_entity_poly.type
_entity_poly.pdbx_seq_one_letter_code
_entity_poly.pdbx_strand_id
1 'polypeptide(L)'
;MDELHRVENHLAGLLQGLCRQRIEQLQRDSADQQQRLSELRGSLPLPPQAAFAAGIGGPVAAAGDGIGPHLTQAVVDMLQSQSQRLQTLTDELATVRANLEERKLIERAKGILMATQGLDEAAAYRLLRQNAMNQNRRLADVAEALLGVAGLLPGQAGLER
;
A
#
# COMPACT_ATOMS: atom_id res chain seq x y z
N MET A 1 -53.02 -18.20 -52.78
CA MET A 1 -52.05 -18.55 -51.72
C MET A 1 -50.77 -17.72 -51.81
N ASP A 2 -50.30 -17.33 -53.01
CA ASP A 2 -49.06 -16.56 -53.18
C ASP A 2 -49.11 -15.10 -52.68
N GLU A 3 -50.26 -14.45 -52.76
CA GLU A 3 -50.44 -13.06 -52.30
C GLU A 3 -50.35 -12.93 -50.77
N LEU A 4 -50.80 -13.93 -50.02
CA LEU A 4 -50.69 -13.94 -48.56
C LEU A 4 -49.24 -14.10 -48.10
N HIS A 5 -48.49 -15.00 -48.73
CA HIS A 5 -47.06 -15.20 -48.44
C HIS A 5 -46.21 -13.97 -48.79
N ARG A 6 -46.58 -13.20 -49.83
CA ARG A 6 -45.93 -11.92 -50.15
C ARG A 6 -46.14 -10.87 -49.06
N VAL A 7 -47.35 -10.76 -48.55
CA VAL A 7 -47.68 -9.81 -47.48
C VAL A 7 -46.96 -10.19 -46.18
N GLU A 8 -46.95 -11.47 -45.81
CA GLU A 8 -46.22 -11.97 -44.64
C GLU A 8 -44.71 -11.71 -44.74
N ASN A 9 -44.10 -11.98 -45.90
CA ASN A 9 -42.68 -11.71 -46.12
C ASN A 9 -42.35 -10.21 -46.06
N HIS A 10 -43.24 -9.35 -46.55
CA HIS A 10 -43.07 -7.90 -46.48
C HIS A 10 -43.15 -7.40 -45.02
N LEU A 11 -44.14 -7.86 -44.26
CA LEU A 11 -44.30 -7.50 -42.85
C LEU A 11 -43.13 -8.01 -41.98
N ALA A 12 -42.63 -9.22 -42.25
CA ALA A 12 -41.46 -9.76 -41.57
C ALA A 12 -40.21 -8.92 -41.84
N GLY A 13 -40.01 -8.47 -43.09
CA GLY A 13 -38.91 -7.57 -43.45
C GLY A 13 -38.99 -6.22 -42.74
N LEU A 14 -40.19 -5.64 -42.64
CA LEU A 14 -40.41 -4.38 -41.90
C LEU A 14 -40.13 -4.54 -40.40
N LEU A 15 -40.62 -5.62 -39.78
CA LEU A 15 -40.35 -5.91 -38.36
C LEU A 15 -38.86 -6.11 -38.08
N GLN A 16 -38.15 -6.85 -38.94
CA GLN A 16 -36.69 -7.03 -38.81
C GLN A 16 -35.95 -5.69 -38.93
N GLY A 17 -36.34 -4.84 -39.88
CA GLY A 17 -35.78 -3.50 -40.03
C GLY A 17 -35.98 -2.63 -38.79
N LEU A 18 -37.20 -2.61 -38.24
CA LEU A 18 -37.53 -1.87 -37.02
C LEU A 18 -36.78 -2.41 -35.79
N CYS A 19 -36.69 -3.73 -35.63
CA CYS A 19 -35.94 -4.36 -34.54
C CYS A 19 -34.47 -3.99 -34.60
N ARG A 20 -33.84 -4.06 -35.78
CA ARG A 20 -32.45 -3.69 -35.97
C ARG A 20 -32.20 -2.22 -35.60
N GLN A 21 -33.06 -1.33 -36.11
CA GLN A 21 -32.96 0.10 -35.80
C GLN A 21 -33.12 0.35 -34.30
N ARG A 22 -34.02 -0.36 -33.62
CA ARG A 22 -34.23 -0.20 -32.17
C ARG A 22 -33.04 -0.68 -31.36
N ILE A 23 -32.42 -1.79 -31.75
CA ILE A 23 -31.19 -2.30 -31.12
C ILE A 23 -30.05 -1.30 -31.27
N GLU A 24 -29.85 -0.78 -32.49
CA GLU A 24 -28.81 0.22 -32.76
C GLU A 24 -29.04 1.54 -31.99
N GLN A 25 -30.30 1.92 -31.72
CA GLN A 25 -30.63 3.06 -30.87
C GLN A 25 -30.26 2.79 -29.40
N LEU A 26 -30.70 1.66 -28.85
CA LEU A 26 -30.42 1.30 -27.45
C LEU A 26 -28.92 1.17 -27.18
N GLN A 27 -28.16 0.65 -28.14
CA GLN A 27 -26.69 0.56 -28.04
C GLN A 27 -26.04 1.95 -28.00
N ARG A 28 -26.52 2.89 -28.81
CA ARG A 28 -26.03 4.28 -28.80
C ARG A 28 -26.36 4.97 -27.48
N ASP A 29 -27.59 4.82 -26.99
CA ASP A 29 -28.03 5.41 -25.72
C ASP A 29 -27.18 4.88 -24.54
N SER A 30 -26.85 3.58 -24.53
CA SER A 30 -26.00 2.98 -23.50
C SER A 30 -24.55 3.48 -23.57
N ALA A 31 -23.99 3.63 -24.78
CA ALA A 31 -22.64 4.18 -24.96
C ALA A 31 -22.55 5.63 -24.46
N ASP A 32 -23.58 6.45 -24.72
CA ASP A 32 -23.66 7.83 -24.22
C ASP A 32 -23.72 7.86 -22.68
N GLN A 33 -24.52 6.99 -22.07
CA GLN A 33 -24.57 6.85 -20.60
C GLN A 33 -23.20 6.45 -20.00
N GLN A 34 -22.49 5.50 -20.61
CA GLN A 34 -21.16 5.07 -20.17
C GLN A 34 -20.14 6.20 -20.27
N GLN A 35 -20.21 7.02 -21.32
CA GLN A 35 -19.34 8.16 -21.50
C GLN A 35 -19.60 9.24 -20.44
N ARG A 36 -20.87 9.56 -20.14
CA ARG A 36 -21.19 10.53 -19.06
C ARG A 36 -20.71 10.05 -17.68
N LEU A 37 -20.81 8.76 -17.39
CA LEU A 37 -20.30 8.18 -16.14
C LEU A 37 -18.77 8.24 -16.05
N SER A 38 -18.05 8.05 -17.16
CA SER A 38 -16.59 8.15 -17.18
C SER A 38 -16.11 9.58 -16.95
N GLU A 39 -16.82 10.57 -17.49
CA GLU A 39 -16.58 12.00 -17.23
C GLU A 39 -16.81 12.36 -15.75
N LEU A 40 -17.93 11.92 -15.15
CA LEU A 40 -18.21 12.13 -13.72
C LEU A 40 -17.15 11.47 -12.82
N ARG A 41 -16.68 10.26 -13.17
CA ARG A 41 -15.62 9.55 -12.45
C ARG A 41 -14.28 10.28 -12.49
N GLY A 42 -14.00 11.04 -13.56
CA GLY A 42 -12.81 11.89 -13.68
C GLY A 42 -12.79 13.10 -12.73
N SER A 43 -13.93 13.46 -12.12
CA SER A 43 -14.09 14.70 -11.33
C SER A 43 -14.14 14.55 -9.81
N LEU A 44 -14.06 13.34 -9.23
CA LEU A 44 -14.09 13.16 -7.77
C LEU A 44 -12.68 12.98 -7.17
N PRO A 45 -12.18 13.92 -6.34
CA PRO A 45 -11.10 13.60 -5.42
C PRO A 45 -11.72 12.89 -4.21
N LEU A 46 -11.68 11.55 -4.18
CA LEU A 46 -12.06 10.81 -2.98
C LEU A 46 -10.81 10.41 -2.18
N PRO A 47 -10.76 10.73 -0.88
CA PRO A 47 -9.72 10.19 -0.01
C PRO A 47 -9.87 8.66 0.13
N PRO A 48 -8.75 7.92 0.24
CA PRO A 48 -8.70 6.45 0.07
C PRO A 48 -9.52 5.64 1.09
N GLN A 49 -9.87 6.25 2.21
CA GLN A 49 -10.60 5.62 3.30
C GLN A 49 -12.13 5.54 3.10
N ALA A 50 -12.71 6.36 2.21
CA ALA A 50 -14.14 6.29 1.90
C ALA A 50 -14.49 5.20 0.87
N ALA A 51 -13.54 4.85 -0.01
CA ALA A 51 -13.74 3.82 -1.03
C ALA A 51 -13.92 2.41 -0.42
N PHE A 52 -13.30 2.15 0.74
CA PHE A 52 -13.42 0.89 1.45
C PHE A 52 -14.79 0.73 2.14
N ALA A 53 -15.33 1.80 2.73
CA ALA A 53 -16.64 1.75 3.38
C ALA A 53 -17.79 1.57 2.38
N ALA A 54 -17.68 2.11 1.16
CA ALA A 54 -18.69 1.98 0.12
C ALA A 54 -18.71 0.61 -0.57
N GLY A 55 -17.65 -0.21 -0.44
CA GLY A 55 -17.50 -1.49 -1.13
C GLY A 55 -17.89 -2.75 -0.34
N ILE A 56 -18.24 -2.62 0.94
CA ILE A 56 -18.45 -3.79 1.84
C ILE A 56 -19.76 -3.70 2.64
N GLY A 57 -20.61 -2.68 2.39
CA GLY A 57 -21.81 -2.41 3.20
C GLY A 57 -23.16 -2.46 2.47
N GLY A 58 -23.19 -2.64 1.15
CA GLY A 58 -24.45 -2.78 0.41
C GLY A 58 -24.77 -4.25 0.16
N PRO A 59 -26.01 -4.73 0.42
CA PRO A 59 -26.38 -6.07 0.00
C PRO A 59 -26.19 -6.14 -1.51
N VAL A 60 -25.33 -7.05 -1.96
CA VAL A 60 -25.25 -7.51 -3.35
C VAL A 60 -26.58 -8.19 -3.70
N ALA A 61 -27.60 -7.37 -3.90
CA ALA A 61 -28.88 -7.76 -4.45
C ALA A 61 -28.66 -8.03 -5.94
N ALA A 62 -28.61 -9.32 -6.25
CA ALA A 62 -28.90 -9.95 -7.53
C ALA A 62 -29.22 -9.01 -8.70
N ALA A 63 -28.31 -8.95 -9.67
CA ALA A 63 -28.66 -8.87 -11.08
C ALA A 63 -27.69 -9.79 -11.82
N GLY A 64 -28.26 -10.75 -12.53
CA GLY A 64 -27.53 -11.63 -13.42
C GLY A 64 -26.81 -10.86 -14.52
N ASP A 65 -25.89 -11.56 -15.16
CA ASP A 65 -25.00 -11.12 -16.24
C ASP A 65 -23.84 -10.20 -15.83
N GLY A 66 -22.73 -10.88 -15.52
CA GLY A 66 -21.43 -10.48 -16.06
C GLY A 66 -20.80 -9.25 -15.46
N ILE A 67 -20.39 -9.33 -14.19
CA ILE A 67 -19.14 -8.67 -13.79
C ILE A 67 -18.04 -9.38 -14.60
N GLY A 68 -17.73 -8.83 -15.79
CA GLY A 68 -16.81 -9.47 -16.73
C GLY A 68 -15.43 -9.74 -16.10
N PRO A 69 -14.70 -10.77 -16.55
CA PRO A 69 -13.39 -11.16 -16.02
C PRO A 69 -12.36 -10.02 -16.01
N HIS A 70 -12.57 -9.01 -16.84
CA HIS A 70 -11.74 -7.80 -16.89
C HIS A 70 -11.87 -6.90 -15.65
N LEU A 71 -13.06 -6.80 -15.03
CA LEU A 71 -13.23 -5.98 -13.82
C LEU A 71 -12.61 -6.68 -12.60
N THR A 72 -12.77 -8.01 -12.51
CA THR A 72 -12.12 -8.80 -11.46
C THR A 72 -10.60 -8.72 -11.58
N GLN A 73 -10.05 -8.78 -12.80
CA GLN A 73 -8.62 -8.63 -13.02
C GLN A 73 -8.12 -7.22 -12.64
N ALA A 74 -8.83 -6.17 -13.06
CA ALA A 74 -8.44 -4.79 -12.73
C ALA A 74 -8.45 -4.49 -11.23
N VAL A 75 -9.41 -5.07 -10.49
CA VAL A 75 -9.46 -4.94 -9.01
C VAL A 75 -8.29 -5.69 -8.37
N VAL A 76 -7.98 -6.90 -8.84
CA VAL A 76 -6.83 -7.68 -8.34
C VAL A 76 -5.52 -6.95 -8.60
N ASP A 77 -5.31 -6.41 -9.81
CA ASP A 77 -4.10 -5.67 -10.17
C ASP A 77 -3.95 -4.40 -9.30
N MET A 78 -5.05 -3.69 -9.06
CA MET A 78 -5.06 -2.53 -8.17
C MET A 78 -4.71 -2.91 -6.72
N LEU A 79 -5.31 -3.99 -6.20
CA LEU A 79 -5.01 -4.50 -4.86
C LEU A 79 -3.55 -4.94 -4.72
N GLN A 80 -3.00 -5.59 -5.73
CA GLN A 80 -1.61 -6.02 -5.74
C GLN A 80 -0.65 -4.82 -5.74
N SER A 81 -0.94 -3.80 -6.57
CA SER A 81 -0.17 -2.54 -6.57
C SER A 81 -0.20 -1.84 -5.21
N GLN A 82 -1.36 -1.78 -4.57
CA GLN A 82 -1.51 -1.16 -3.25
C GLN A 82 -0.81 -1.97 -2.15
N SER A 83 -0.92 -3.30 -2.20
CA SER A 83 -0.22 -4.19 -1.28
C SER A 83 1.29 -3.99 -1.37
N GLN A 84 1.83 -3.94 -2.59
CA GLN A 84 3.25 -3.75 -2.81
C GLN A 84 3.74 -2.39 -2.30
N ARG A 85 2.97 -1.32 -2.51
CA ARG A 85 3.26 0.01 -1.96
C ARG A 85 3.26 0.02 -0.43
N LEU A 86 2.29 -0.63 0.21
CA LEU A 86 2.23 -0.74 1.67
C LEU A 86 3.40 -1.56 2.22
N GLN A 87 3.81 -2.61 1.52
CA GLN A 87 4.98 -3.39 1.90
C GLN A 87 6.24 -2.53 1.87
N THR A 88 6.47 -1.78 0.78
CA THR A 88 7.63 -0.87 0.68
C THR A 88 7.66 0.15 1.81
N LEU A 89 6.52 0.79 2.13
CA LEU A 89 6.45 1.75 3.23
C LEU A 89 6.72 1.09 4.60
N THR A 90 6.29 -0.15 4.78
CA THR A 90 6.53 -0.92 6.00
C THR A 90 8.02 -1.24 6.14
N ASP A 91 8.68 -1.63 5.06
CA ASP A 91 10.11 -1.94 5.04
C ASP A 91 10.97 -0.68 5.26
N GLU A 92 10.57 0.46 4.68
CA GLU A 92 11.19 1.76 4.93
C GLU A 92 11.07 2.17 6.40
N LEU A 93 9.87 2.04 6.99
CA LEU A 93 9.65 2.32 8.41
C LEU A 93 10.48 1.39 9.30
N ALA A 94 10.56 0.11 8.98
CA ALA A 94 11.39 -0.85 9.73
C ALA A 94 12.87 -0.44 9.69
N THR A 95 13.38 -0.06 8.51
CA THR A 95 14.75 0.38 8.31
C THR A 95 15.05 1.67 9.09
N VAL A 96 14.16 2.67 9.04
CA VAL A 96 14.31 3.91 9.79
C VAL A 96 14.30 3.65 11.30
N ARG A 97 13.40 2.80 11.78
CA ARG A 97 13.34 2.40 13.20
C ARG A 97 14.63 1.71 13.63
N ALA A 98 15.14 0.77 12.84
CA ALA A 98 16.41 0.10 13.12
C ALA A 98 17.57 1.10 13.22
N ASN A 99 17.69 2.03 12.27
CA ASN A 99 18.74 3.06 12.30
C ASN A 99 18.65 3.96 13.53
N LEU A 100 17.44 4.30 13.98
CA LEU A 100 17.23 5.09 15.20
C LEU A 100 17.64 4.32 16.45
N GLU A 101 17.26 3.05 16.56
CA GLU A 101 17.65 2.20 17.69
C GLU A 101 19.17 2.00 17.74
N GLU A 102 19.82 1.77 16.61
CA GLU A 102 21.29 1.68 16.53
C GLU A 102 21.97 2.97 17.02
N ARG A 103 21.49 4.15 16.60
CA ARG A 103 21.99 5.44 17.10
C ARG A 103 21.80 5.56 18.61
N LYS A 104 20.61 5.22 19.14
CA LYS A 104 20.35 5.27 20.59
C LYS A 104 21.28 4.34 21.38
N LEU A 105 21.62 3.17 20.85
CA LEU A 105 22.57 2.25 21.48
C LEU A 105 23.98 2.87 21.52
N ILE A 106 24.44 3.43 20.39
CA ILE A 106 25.75 4.05 20.28
C ILE A 106 25.87 5.26 21.22
N GLU A 107 24.87 6.15 21.24
CA GLU A 107 24.86 7.32 22.14
C GLU A 107 24.89 6.91 23.61
N ARG A 108 24.09 5.91 24.01
CA ARG A 108 24.10 5.40 25.39
C ARG A 108 25.45 4.78 25.76
N ALA A 109 26.05 4.00 24.88
CA ALA A 109 27.36 3.40 25.13
C ALA A 109 28.46 4.48 25.26
N LYS A 110 28.43 5.53 24.43
CA LYS A 110 29.31 6.70 24.59
C LYS A 110 29.12 7.34 25.96
N GLY A 111 27.87 7.58 26.39
CA GLY A 111 27.58 8.15 27.70
C GLY A 111 28.18 7.36 28.86
N ILE A 112 28.11 6.02 28.81
CA ILE A 112 28.75 5.17 29.83
C ILE A 112 30.27 5.27 29.78
N LEU A 113 30.89 5.26 28.59
CA LEU A 113 32.34 5.43 28.46
C LEU A 113 32.81 6.79 28.97
N MET A 114 32.04 7.84 28.71
CA MET A 114 32.31 9.18 29.23
C MET A 114 32.23 9.20 30.76
N ALA A 115 31.17 8.63 31.35
CA ALA A 115 30.97 8.59 32.80
C ALA A 115 31.99 7.70 33.54
N THR A 116 32.34 6.55 32.97
CA THR A 116 33.19 5.54 33.65
C THR A 116 34.68 5.79 33.45
N GLN A 117 35.08 6.34 32.30
CA GLN A 117 36.49 6.53 31.93
C GLN A 117 36.89 8.00 31.83
N GLY A 118 35.96 8.94 32.06
CA GLY A 118 36.23 10.38 31.98
C GLY A 118 36.61 10.85 30.58
N LEU A 119 36.16 10.13 29.54
CA LEU A 119 36.48 10.44 28.15
C LEU A 119 35.58 11.56 27.61
N ASP A 120 36.11 12.34 26.67
CA ASP A 120 35.29 13.20 25.83
C ASP A 120 34.52 12.37 24.79
N GLU A 121 33.48 12.96 24.19
CA GLU A 121 32.63 12.26 23.23
C GLU A 121 33.42 11.70 22.03
N ALA A 122 34.40 12.47 21.56
CA ALA A 122 35.23 12.09 20.43
C ALA A 122 36.13 10.88 20.76
N ALA A 123 36.73 10.83 21.95
CA ALA A 123 37.52 9.69 22.42
C ALA A 123 36.63 8.46 22.67
N ALA A 124 35.46 8.63 23.27
CA ALA A 124 34.50 7.55 23.47
C ALA A 124 34.09 6.92 22.13
N TYR A 125 33.77 7.73 21.12
CA TYR A 125 33.45 7.23 19.78
C TYR A 125 34.63 6.52 19.12
N ARG A 126 35.84 7.10 19.20
CA ARG A 126 37.06 6.45 18.67
C ARG A 126 37.30 5.09 19.32
N LEU A 127 37.13 4.98 20.64
CA LEU A 127 37.31 3.74 21.38
C LEU A 127 36.28 2.68 20.97
N LEU A 128 35.00 3.06 20.88
CA LEU A 128 33.93 2.19 20.39
C LEU A 128 34.21 1.70 18.97
N ARG A 129 34.62 2.60 18.07
CA ARG A 129 34.97 2.27 16.69
C ARG A 129 36.19 1.35 16.60
N GLN A 130 37.22 1.61 17.40
CA GLN A 130 38.41 0.75 17.44
C GLN A 130 38.05 -0.66 17.92
N ASN A 131 37.20 -0.78 18.95
CA ASN A 131 36.72 -2.08 19.42
C ASN A 131 35.90 -2.82 18.36
N ALA A 132 35.01 -2.12 17.66
CA ALA A 132 34.26 -2.69 16.54
C ALA A 132 35.18 -3.21 15.41
N MET A 133 36.22 -2.43 15.05
CA MET A 133 37.21 -2.85 14.06
C MET A 133 38.03 -4.06 14.52
N ASN A 134 38.51 -4.05 15.76
CA ASN A 134 39.30 -5.15 16.33
C ASN A 134 38.50 -6.46 16.41
N GLN A 135 37.19 -6.37 16.66
CA GLN A 135 36.30 -7.53 16.74
C GLN A 135 35.67 -7.90 15.39
N ASN A 136 35.89 -7.11 14.34
CA ASN A 136 35.21 -7.23 13.04
C ASN A 136 33.67 -7.31 13.16
N ARG A 137 33.12 -6.43 14.01
CA ARG A 137 31.68 -6.34 14.31
C ARG A 137 31.13 -4.96 14.00
N ARG A 138 29.81 -4.84 13.87
CA ARG A 138 29.16 -3.54 13.68
C ARG A 138 29.29 -2.73 14.96
N LEU A 139 29.34 -1.40 14.81
CA LEU A 139 29.46 -0.48 15.93
C LEU A 139 28.29 -0.61 16.93
N ALA A 140 27.07 -0.82 16.40
CA ALA A 140 25.88 -1.03 17.20
C ALA A 140 25.97 -2.30 18.07
N ASP A 141 26.47 -3.41 17.50
CA ASP A 141 26.58 -4.68 18.24
C ASP A 141 27.61 -4.61 19.39
N VAL A 142 28.68 -3.82 19.20
CA VAL A 142 29.66 -3.56 20.26
C VAL A 142 29.08 -2.63 21.32
N ALA A 143 28.33 -1.61 20.92
CA ALA A 143 27.62 -0.73 21.85
C ALA A 143 26.60 -1.51 22.69
N GLU A 144 25.84 -2.41 22.07
CA GLU A 144 24.90 -3.29 22.77
C GLU A 144 25.60 -4.22 23.76
N ALA A 145 26.71 -4.86 23.36
CA ALA A 145 27.49 -5.71 24.26
C ALA A 145 28.03 -4.93 25.47
N LEU A 146 28.50 -3.70 25.26
CA LEU A 146 28.96 -2.81 26.34
C LEU A 146 27.82 -2.46 27.29
N LEU A 147 26.64 -2.12 26.75
CA LEU A 147 25.44 -1.85 27.55
C LEU A 147 24.96 -3.07 28.34
N GLY A 148 25.06 -4.27 27.76
CA GLY A 148 24.72 -5.53 28.45
C GLY A 148 25.63 -5.81 29.65
N VAL A 149 26.93 -5.54 29.52
CA VAL A 149 27.88 -5.65 30.65
C VAL A 149 27.63 -4.56 31.69
N ALA A 150 27.36 -3.32 31.26
CA ALA A 150 27.04 -2.22 32.17
C ALA A 150 25.75 -2.45 32.96
N GLY A 151 24.73 -3.09 32.36
CA GLY A 151 23.50 -3.48 33.04
C GLY A 151 23.68 -4.56 34.11
N LEU A 152 24.75 -5.36 34.03
CA LEU A 152 25.11 -6.38 35.02
C LEU A 152 25.97 -5.85 36.17
N LEU A 153 26.46 -4.61 36.08
CA LEU A 153 27.17 -3.92 37.15
C LEU A 153 26.15 -3.18 38.02
N PRO A 154 25.73 -3.72 39.18
CA PRO A 154 24.83 -3.00 40.06
C PRO A 154 25.57 -1.79 40.65
N GLY A 155 25.09 -0.60 40.30
CA GLY A 155 25.49 0.65 40.92
C GLY A 155 26.56 1.39 40.14
N GLN A 156 26.13 2.30 39.27
CA GLN A 156 26.61 3.69 39.16
C GLN A 156 25.50 4.59 38.58
N ALA A 157 24.26 4.44 39.07
CA ALA A 157 23.15 5.37 38.81
C ALA A 157 23.13 6.54 39.82
N GLY A 158 24.31 6.97 40.29
CA GLY A 158 24.41 7.99 41.34
C GLY A 158 25.80 8.58 41.44
N LEU A 159 26.14 9.45 40.49
CA LEU A 159 27.19 10.48 40.47
C LEU A 159 27.00 11.11 39.06
N GLU A 160 26.54 12.35 38.85
CA GLU A 160 26.60 13.56 39.63
C GLU A 160 25.39 14.48 39.32
N ARG A 161 25.25 15.51 40.15
CA ARG A 161 24.17 16.51 40.22
C ARG A 161 24.13 17.46 39.02
#